data_AF-A0A928M0K2-F1
#
_entry.id   AF-A0A928M0K2-F1
#
_cell.length_a   1.000
_cell.length_b   1.000
_cell.length_c   1.000
_cell.angle_alpha   90.00
_cell.angle_beta   90.00
_cell.angle_gamma   90.00
#
_symmetry.space_group_name_H-M   'P 1'
#
loop_
_entity.id
_entity.type
_entity.pdbx_description
1 polymer ?
#
loop_
_entity_poly.entity_id
_entity_poly.type
_entity_poly.pdbx_seq_one_letter_code
_entity_poly.pdbx_strand_id
1 'polypeptide(L)'
;MLEVRILLDDIDYDSLVELLLPLAAEKLEAKGGFLALIGRNKEGLHGVARQMLKSMSQEKRDEFLLQLLQEKKSLIVNKVNKKAAEKGIGVKVLDLSAKRVEQ
;
A
#
# COMPACT_ATOMS: atom_id res chain seq x y z
N MET A 1 -22.67 10.13 14.16
CA MET A 1 -21.50 9.86 13.31
C MET A 1 -20.35 10.70 13.85
N LEU A 2 -19.18 10.10 14.08
CA LEU A 2 -18.00 10.77 14.62
C LEU A 2 -16.85 10.60 13.62
N GLU A 3 -16.02 11.62 13.47
CA GLU A 3 -14.81 11.58 12.66
C GLU A 3 -13.59 11.57 13.58
N VAL A 4 -12.65 10.67 13.31
CA VAL A 4 -11.42 10.51 14.10
C VAL A 4 -10.23 10.70 13.16
N ARG A 5 -9.25 11.50 13.60
CA ARG A 5 -7.98 11.67 12.90
C ARG A 5 -6.95 10.72 13.49
N ILE A 6 -6.33 9.89 12.66
CA ILE A 6 -5.24 9.00 13.02
C ILE A 6 -3.97 9.51 12.33
N LEU A 7 -2.89 9.66 13.09
CA LEU A 7 -1.56 9.94 12.54
C LEU A 7 -0.80 8.61 12.45
N LEU A 8 -0.19 8.37 11.30
CA LEU A 8 0.63 7.19 11.04
C LEU A 8 2.09 7.65 10.97
N ASP A 9 2.96 6.96 11.69
CA ASP A 9 4.41 7.17 11.68
C ASP A 9 5.11 5.80 11.58
N ASP A 10 6.40 5.80 11.25
CA ASP A 10 7.27 4.61 11.14
C ASP A 10 6.66 3.48 10.28
N ILE A 11 6.25 3.84 9.07
CA ILE A 11 5.57 2.91 8.16
C ILE A 11 6.59 1.94 7.55
N ASP A 12 6.41 0.65 7.79
CA ASP A 12 7.20 -0.41 7.16
C ASP A 12 6.80 -0.58 5.68
N TYR A 13 7.45 0.18 4.80
CA TYR A 13 7.23 0.09 3.36
C TYR A 13 7.65 -1.26 2.77
N ASP A 14 8.61 -1.97 3.38
CA ASP A 14 9.03 -3.30 2.89
C ASP A 14 7.89 -4.33 3.07
N SER A 15 7.04 -4.16 4.10
CA SER A 15 5.82 -4.95 4.26
C SER A 15 4.74 -4.67 3.21
N LEU A 16 4.83 -3.54 2.49
CA LEU A 16 3.88 -3.14 1.45
C LEU A 16 4.23 -3.68 0.06
N VAL A 17 5.33 -4.44 -0.07
CA VAL A 17 5.79 -5.02 -1.35
C VAL A 17 4.71 -5.86 -2.05
N GLU A 18 3.89 -6.60 -1.29
CA GLU A 18 2.78 -7.39 -1.84
C GLU A 18 1.71 -6.52 -2.52
N LEU A 19 1.48 -5.31 -1.98
CA LEU A 19 0.54 -4.35 -2.58
C LEU A 19 1.10 -3.71 -3.86
N LEU A 20 2.42 -3.79 -4.05
CA LEU A 20 3.15 -3.21 -5.18
C LEU A 20 3.37 -4.16 -6.34
N LEU A 21 3.17 -5.46 -6.15
CA LEU A 21 3.35 -6.45 -7.21
C LEU A 21 2.57 -6.12 -8.49
N PRO A 22 1.31 -5.63 -8.44
CA PRO A 22 0.58 -5.26 -9.65
C PRO A 22 1.27 -4.12 -10.43
N LEU A 23 1.67 -3.06 -9.73
CA LEU A 23 2.37 -1.91 -10.35
C LEU A 23 3.76 -2.26 -10.86
N ALA A 24 4.46 -3.15 -10.14
CA ALA A 24 5.73 -3.69 -10.59
C ALA A 24 5.57 -4.50 -11.87
N ALA A 25 4.50 -5.31 -11.98
CA ALA A 25 4.19 -6.07 -13.19
C ALA A 25 3.91 -5.15 -14.38
N GLU A 26 3.07 -4.13 -14.21
CA GLU A 26 2.76 -3.14 -15.25
C GLU A 26 4.02 -2.41 -15.76
N LYS A 27 4.92 -1.98 -14.86
CA LYS A 27 6.18 -1.33 -15.26
C LYS A 27 7.14 -2.25 -16.00
N LEU A 28 7.12 -3.55 -15.71
CA LEU A 28 7.96 -4.53 -16.39
C LEU A 28 7.42 -4.81 -17.80
N GLU A 29 6.10 -4.92 -17.96
CA GLU A 29 5.47 -5.07 -19.27
C GLU A 29 5.72 -3.86 -20.17
N ALA A 30 5.61 -2.63 -19.62
CA ALA A 30 5.85 -1.39 -20.36
C ALA A 30 7.31 -1.22 -20.83
N LYS A 31 8.28 -1.90 -20.20
CA LYS A 31 9.71 -1.77 -20.55
C LYS A 31 10.19 -2.70 -21.65
N GLY A 32 9.33 -3.55 -22.23
CA GLY A 32 9.51 -4.24 -23.53
C GLY A 32 10.73 -5.17 -23.74
N GLY A 33 11.78 -5.10 -22.91
CA GLY A 33 13.06 -5.80 -23.11
C GLY A 33 13.67 -6.40 -21.83
N PHE A 34 13.13 -6.09 -20.65
CA PHE A 34 13.57 -6.70 -19.37
C PHE A 34 12.84 -8.02 -19.04
N LEU A 35 11.85 -8.41 -19.86
CA LEU A 35 11.15 -9.71 -19.77
C LEU A 35 12.11 -10.92 -19.85
N ALA A 36 13.31 -10.75 -20.41
CA ALA A 36 14.33 -11.79 -20.48
C ALA A 36 15.19 -11.92 -19.20
N LEU A 37 15.24 -10.90 -18.33
CA LEU A 37 16.12 -10.86 -17.15
C LEU A 37 15.42 -11.23 -15.84
N ILE A 38 14.08 -11.21 -15.80
CA ILE A 38 13.27 -11.53 -14.62
C ILE A 38 12.24 -12.58 -15.01
N GLY A 39 12.72 -13.80 -15.27
CA GLY A 39 11.87 -14.91 -15.69
C GLY A 39 10.84 -15.27 -14.62
N ARG A 40 9.55 -15.10 -14.94
CA ARG A 40 8.40 -15.96 -14.57
C ARG A 40 8.23 -16.46 -13.12
N ASN A 41 8.92 -15.94 -12.11
CA ASN A 41 8.71 -16.33 -10.71
C ASN A 41 8.31 -15.13 -9.82
N LYS A 42 7.49 -15.38 -8.79
CA LYS A 42 7.01 -14.34 -7.87
C LYS A 42 8.18 -13.59 -7.22
N GLU A 43 9.29 -14.27 -6.94
CA GLU A 43 10.47 -13.71 -6.26
C GLU A 43 11.13 -12.57 -7.05
N GLY A 44 11.22 -12.69 -8.38
CA GLY A 44 11.72 -11.62 -9.23
C GLY A 44 10.85 -10.36 -9.19
N LEU A 45 9.52 -10.55 -9.17
CA LEU A 45 8.56 -9.45 -9.08
C LEU A 45 8.66 -8.73 -7.72
N HIS A 46 8.86 -9.49 -6.64
CA HIS A 46 9.12 -8.94 -5.31
C HIS A 46 10.41 -8.13 -5.26
N GLY A 47 11.47 -8.61 -5.92
CA GLY A 47 12.74 -7.89 -6.04
C GLY A 47 12.57 -6.53 -6.72
N VAL A 48 11.81 -6.47 -7.82
CA VAL A 48 11.51 -5.22 -8.55
C VAL A 48 10.67 -4.28 -7.70
N ALA A 49 9.60 -4.79 -7.08
CA ALA A 49 8.76 -4.00 -6.19
C ALA A 49 9.56 -3.39 -5.02
N ARG A 50 10.44 -4.18 -4.40
CA ARG A 50 11.35 -3.71 -3.35
C ARG A 50 12.34 -2.67 -3.87
N GLN A 51 12.94 -2.89 -5.03
CA GLN A 51 13.88 -1.92 -5.61
C GLN A 51 13.18 -0.60 -5.97
N MET A 52 11.95 -0.67 -6.47
CA MET A 52 11.12 0.51 -6.72
C MET A 52 10.90 1.31 -5.44
N LEU A 53 10.45 0.66 -4.35
CA LEU A 53 10.28 1.32 -3.06
C LEU A 53 11.56 1.95 -2.52
N LYS A 54 12.69 1.22 -2.59
CA LYS A 54 13.98 1.72 -2.11
C LYS A 54 14.48 2.91 -2.91
N SER A 55 14.16 2.97 -4.20
CA SER A 55 14.58 4.06 -5.09
C SER A 55 13.72 5.33 -4.98
N MET A 56 12.56 5.26 -4.32
CA MET A 56 11.65 6.40 -4.16
C MET A 56 12.14 7.34 -3.06
N SER A 57 12.03 8.65 -3.30
CA SER A 57 12.15 9.64 -2.23
C SER A 57 11.04 9.43 -1.19
N GLN A 58 11.21 10.00 0.00
CA GLN A 58 10.19 9.93 1.04
C GLN A 58 8.85 10.51 0.55
N GLU A 59 8.87 11.65 -0.14
CA GLU A 59 7.68 12.27 -0.74
C GLU A 59 6.95 11.33 -1.70
N LYS A 60 7.68 10.64 -2.59
CA LYS A 60 7.08 9.68 -3.53
C LYS A 60 6.51 8.45 -2.82
N ARG A 61 7.13 8.02 -1.72
CA ARG A 61 6.61 6.93 -0.88
C ARG A 61 5.32 7.34 -0.18
N ASP A 62 5.24 8.58 0.30
CA ASP A 62 4.03 9.13 0.91
C ASP A 62 2.89 9.23 -0.11
N GLU A 63 3.15 9.79 -1.29
CA GLU A 63 2.18 9.86 -2.40
C GLU A 63 1.68 8.47 -2.80
N PHE A 64 2.60 7.52 -2.92
CA PHE A 64 2.27 6.16 -3.25
C PHE A 64 1.38 5.48 -2.19
N LEU A 65 1.70 5.68 -0.90
CA LEU A 65 0.87 5.18 0.18
C LEU A 65 -0.53 5.80 0.15
N LEU A 66 -0.65 7.10 -0.12
CA LEU A 66 -1.95 7.77 -0.25
C LEU A 66 -2.81 7.14 -1.36
N GLN A 67 -2.20 6.83 -2.51
CA GLN A 67 -2.88 6.12 -3.60
C GLN A 67 -3.34 4.74 -3.17
N LEU A 68 -2.47 3.95 -2.51
CA LEU A 68 -2.84 2.63 -2.00
C LEU A 68 -3.98 2.68 -0.99
N LEU A 69 -3.97 3.65 -0.07
CA LEU A 69 -5.04 3.83 0.92
C LEU A 69 -6.37 4.15 0.24
N GLN A 70 -6.36 4.94 -0.84
CA GLN A 70 -7.55 5.21 -1.64
C GLN A 70 -8.04 3.97 -2.40
N GLU A 71 -7.15 3.28 -3.13
CA GLU A 71 -7.51 2.11 -3.93
C GLU A 71 -7.99 0.93 -3.07
N LYS A 72 -7.39 0.73 -1.89
CA LYS A 72 -7.68 -0.38 -0.97
C LYS A 72 -8.57 0.03 0.20
N LYS A 73 -9.20 1.20 0.12
CA LYS A 73 -10.10 1.76 1.14
C LYS A 73 -11.10 0.75 1.70
N SER A 74 -11.85 0.07 0.83
CA SER A 74 -12.87 -0.91 1.25
C SER A 74 -12.25 -2.09 2.00
N LEU A 75 -11.10 -2.57 1.54
CA LEU A 75 -10.36 -3.66 2.19
C LEU A 75 -9.89 -3.25 3.59
N ILE A 76 -9.36 -2.04 3.73
CA ILE A 76 -8.89 -1.51 5.02
C ILE A 76 -10.06 -1.35 5.98
N VAL A 77 -11.14 -0.69 5.55
CA VAL A 77 -12.37 -0.50 6.36
C VAL A 77 -12.92 -1.86 6.82
N ASN A 78 -12.99 -2.85 5.93
CA ASN A 78 -13.45 -4.20 6.27
C ASN A 78 -12.54 -4.88 7.29
N LYS A 79 -11.22 -4.76 7.15
CA LYS A 79 -10.26 -5.33 8.11
C LYS A 79 -10.35 -4.68 9.49
N VAL A 80 -10.48 -3.35 9.55
CA VAL A 80 -10.63 -2.63 10.81
C VAL A 80 -11.93 -3.01 11.50
N ASN A 81 -13.05 -3.05 10.78
CA ASN A 81 -14.35 -3.47 11.32
C ASN A 81 -14.32 -4.91 11.83
N LYS A 82 -13.74 -5.83 11.04
CA LYS A 82 -13.56 -7.23 11.47
C LYS A 82 -12.74 -7.30 12.77
N LYS A 83 -11.64 -6.55 12.86
CA LYS A 83 -10.78 -6.55 14.03
C LYS A 83 -11.43 -5.94 15.26
N ALA A 84 -12.22 -4.87 15.09
CA ALA A 84 -13.00 -4.26 16.16
C ALA A 84 -14.04 -5.25 16.72
N ALA A 85 -14.76 -5.93 15.83
CA ALA A 85 -15.74 -6.94 16.21
C ALA A 85 -15.11 -8.14 16.94
N GLU A 86 -13.97 -8.65 16.46
CA GLU A 86 -13.17 -9.69 17.15
C GLU A 86 -12.77 -9.29 18.58
N LYS A 87 -12.66 -7.99 18.85
CA LYS A 87 -12.32 -7.43 20.16
C LYS A 87 -13.54 -6.97 20.97
N GLY A 88 -14.76 -7.21 20.49
CA GLY A 88 -15.99 -6.81 21.15
C GLY A 88 -16.24 -5.29 21.15
N ILE A 89 -15.54 -4.54 20.30
CA ILE A 89 -15.69 -3.10 20.19
C ILE A 89 -16.86 -2.80 19.25
N GLY A 90 -17.93 -2.22 19.80
CA GLY A 90 -19.15 -1.85 19.07
C GLY A 90 -19.00 -0.59 18.19
N VAL A 91 -18.01 -0.58 17.29
CA VAL A 91 -17.78 0.51 16.34
C VAL A 91 -17.88 0.03 14.90
N LYS A 92 -18.33 0.92 14.02
CA LYS A 92 -18.34 0.69 12.57
C LYS A 92 -17.63 1.86 11.88
N VAL A 93 -16.47 1.58 11.33
CA VAL A 93 -15.78 2.47 10.39
C VAL A 93 -16.61 2.48 9.11
N LEU A 94 -17.09 3.67 8.74
CA LEU A 94 -17.91 3.88 7.54
C LEU A 94 -17.05 4.31 6.35
N ASP A 95 -15.99 5.05 6.62
CA ASP A 95 -15.18 5.69 5.62
C ASP A 95 -13.71 5.75 6.02
N LEU A 96 -12.83 5.89 5.03
CA LEU A 96 -11.40 6.16 5.20
C LEU A 96 -11.00 7.24 4.20
N SER A 97 -10.40 8.31 4.72
CA SER A 97 -9.73 9.35 3.96
C SER A 97 -8.30 9.46 4.46
N ALA A 98 -7.38 9.78 3.56
CA ALA A 98 -5.98 9.97 3.89
C ALA A 98 -5.50 11.26 3.21
N LYS A 99 -4.70 12.05 3.93
CA LYS A 99 -4.05 13.24 3.42
C LYS A 99 -2.65 13.35 4.01
N ARG A 100 -1.74 13.96 3.26
CA ARG A 100 -0.45 14.34 3.80
C ARG A 100 -0.64 15.36 4.91
N VAL A 101 0.13 15.23 5.97
CA VAL A 101 0.20 16.22 7.04
C VAL A 101 1.60 16.81 6.95
N GLU A 102 1.69 18.09 6.61
CA GLU A 102 2.94 18.82 6.78
C GLU A 102 3.20 18.93 8.29
N GLN A 103 4.37 18.45 8.73
CA GLN A 103 4.84 18.64 10.11
C GLN A 103 5.56 19.97 10.22
#